data_AF-A0A1B2DRV2-F1
#
_entry.id   AF-A0A1B2DRV2-F1
#
_cell.length_a   1.000
_cell.length_b   1.000
_cell.length_c   1.000
_cell.angle_alpha   90.00
_cell.angle_beta   90.00
_cell.angle_gamma   90.00
#
_symmetry.space_group_name_H-M   'P 1'
#
loop_
_entity.id
_entity.type
_entity.pdbx_description
1 polymer ?
#
loop_
_entity_poly.entity_id
_entity_poly.type
_entity_poly.pdbx_seq_one_letter_code
_entity_poly.pdbx_strand_id
1 'polypeptide(L)'
;MNREMIFGRLIAIATVLGERVFRRNDPSIASEFLDKLKRNPAKYITIIHEKLFNYTHNFKEEELALLDMFGELMAQLDIEDFNNKPLDNNYLAYYYGQKETLSIVGYKEAYELMGWDYNTNRSMLNTYLKRAEEKGWPEDMAPKPVYVLASGPLWYKYQIEKFRDSRK
;
A
#
# COMPACT_ATOMS: atom_id res chain seq x y z
N MET A 1 4.78 -21.55 0.31
CA MET A 1 4.70 -20.16 0.79
C MET A 1 6.06 -19.50 0.58
N ASN A 2 6.12 -18.21 0.26
CA ASN A 2 7.40 -17.54 -0.03
C ASN A 2 7.70 -16.52 1.08
N ARG A 3 8.70 -16.84 1.92
CA ARG A 3 9.10 -16.04 3.08
C ARG A 3 9.64 -14.68 2.67
N GLU A 4 10.44 -14.63 1.62
CA GLU A 4 11.03 -13.41 1.06
C GLU A 4 9.94 -12.47 0.56
N MET A 5 8.90 -13.03 -0.05
CA MET A 5 7.70 -12.30 -0.44
C MET A 5 7.00 -11.68 0.76
N ILE A 6 6.72 -12.46 1.81
CA ILE A 6 5.99 -11.94 2.97
C ILE A 6 6.81 -10.84 3.66
N PHE A 7 8.08 -11.07 3.97
CA PHE A 7 8.92 -10.05 4.61
C PHE A 7 9.12 -8.80 3.74
N GLY A 8 9.28 -8.97 2.42
CA GLY A 8 9.34 -7.85 1.49
C GLY A 8 8.06 -7.01 1.51
N ARG A 9 6.88 -7.65 1.50
CA ARG A 9 5.59 -6.96 1.56
C ARG A 9 5.35 -6.28 2.92
N LEU A 10 5.72 -6.94 4.02
CA LEU A 10 5.59 -6.38 5.37
C LEU A 10 6.39 -5.08 5.54
N ILE A 11 7.67 -5.05 5.13
CA ILE A 11 8.46 -3.83 5.23
C ILE A 11 8.00 -2.74 4.25
N ALA A 12 7.38 -3.11 3.13
CA ALA A 12 6.76 -2.14 2.22
C ALA A 12 5.56 -1.44 2.88
N ILE A 13 4.64 -2.21 3.47
CA ILE A 13 3.50 -1.68 4.21
C ILE A 13 3.97 -0.80 5.36
N ALA A 14 4.91 -1.29 6.16
CA ALA A 14 5.48 -0.53 7.28
C ALA A 14 6.14 0.78 6.83
N THR A 15 6.79 0.78 5.66
CA THR A 15 7.38 1.98 5.08
C THR A 15 6.32 3.00 4.72
N VAL A 16 5.26 2.60 3.99
CA VAL A 16 4.18 3.51 3.60
C VAL A 16 3.44 4.02 4.84
N LEU A 17 3.18 3.15 5.81
CA LEU A 17 2.55 3.54 7.07
C LEU A 17 3.42 4.57 7.83
N GLY A 18 4.72 4.30 7.96
CA GLY A 18 5.67 5.23 8.57
C GLY A 18 5.75 6.58 7.85
N GLU A 19 5.78 6.58 6.51
CA GLU A 19 5.78 7.82 5.70
C GLU A 19 4.55 8.71 5.95
N ARG A 20 3.43 8.14 6.42
CA ARG A 20 2.19 8.89 6.72
C ARG A 20 2.11 9.41 8.15
N VAL A 21 2.70 8.70 9.11
CA VAL A 21 2.46 8.93 10.54
C VAL A 21 3.67 9.46 11.29
N PHE A 22 4.87 9.28 10.74
CA PHE A 22 6.10 9.81 11.34
C PHE A 22 6.22 11.31 11.11
N ARG A 23 7.01 11.98 11.96
CA ARG A 23 7.29 13.41 11.80
C ARG A 23 8.24 13.61 10.62
N ARG A 24 8.23 14.81 10.02
CA ARG A 24 9.04 15.13 8.82
C ARG A 24 10.54 14.83 8.93
N ASN A 25 11.11 14.80 10.14
CA ASN A 25 12.53 14.56 10.38
C ASN A 25 12.85 13.12 10.80
N ASP A 26 11.83 12.29 10.99
CA ASP A 26 12.04 10.91 11.39
C ASP A 26 12.49 10.09 10.17
N PRO A 27 13.50 9.21 10.31
CA PRO A 27 13.89 8.30 9.25
C PRO A 27 12.73 7.39 8.83
N SER A 28 12.60 7.15 7.53
CA SER A 28 11.66 6.15 7.02
C SER A 28 12.04 4.75 7.49
N ILE A 29 11.04 3.86 7.62
CA ILE A 29 11.30 2.45 7.95
C ILE A 29 12.31 1.82 6.97
N ALA A 30 12.16 2.12 5.68
CA ALA A 30 13.02 1.58 4.65
C ALA A 30 14.50 1.98 4.85
N SER A 31 14.76 3.27 5.07
CA SER A 31 16.14 3.77 5.23
C SER A 31 16.80 3.22 6.49
N GLU A 32 16.02 2.95 7.53
CA GLU A 32 16.54 2.46 8.80
C GLU A 32 16.69 0.93 8.84
N PHE A 33 15.80 0.18 8.18
CA PHE A 33 15.62 -1.24 8.44
C PHE A 33 15.75 -2.18 7.25
N LEU A 34 15.83 -1.72 5.98
CA LEU A 34 15.90 -2.64 4.83
C LEU A 34 17.06 -3.66 4.94
N ASP A 35 18.29 -3.17 5.17
CA ASP A 35 19.47 -4.02 5.30
C ASP A 35 19.46 -4.85 6.59
N LYS A 36 18.91 -4.28 7.66
CA LYS A 36 18.82 -4.92 8.96
C LYS A 36 17.85 -6.10 8.91
N LEU A 37 16.69 -5.90 8.30
CA LEU A 37 15.66 -6.91 8.10
C LEU A 37 16.19 -8.07 7.27
N LYS A 38 16.93 -7.82 6.19
CA LYS A 38 17.56 -8.89 5.41
C LYS A 38 18.39 -9.83 6.28
N ARG A 39 19.15 -9.27 7.23
CA ARG A 39 20.07 -10.04 8.08
C ARG A 39 19.35 -10.74 9.24
N ASN A 40 18.35 -10.11 9.84
CA ASN A 40 17.63 -10.64 11.01
C ASN A 40 16.12 -10.31 10.91
N PRO A 41 15.38 -10.99 10.02
CA PRO A 41 14.03 -10.58 9.65
C PRO A 41 13.02 -10.66 10.79
N ALA A 42 12.96 -11.75 11.56
CA ALA A 42 12.05 -11.85 12.71
C ALA A 42 12.33 -10.76 13.76
N LYS A 43 13.61 -10.53 14.10
CA LYS A 43 13.99 -9.48 15.06
C LYS A 43 13.53 -8.10 14.59
N TYR A 44 13.88 -7.73 13.36
CA TYR A 44 13.63 -6.38 12.89
C TYR A 44 12.18 -6.14 12.50
N ILE A 45 11.42 -7.15 12.09
CA ILE A 45 9.99 -6.95 11.86
C ILE A 45 9.23 -6.70 13.17
N THR A 46 9.62 -7.36 14.26
CA THR A 46 9.07 -7.07 15.60
C THR A 46 9.39 -5.64 16.04
N ILE A 47 10.64 -5.20 15.87
CA ILE A 47 11.04 -3.81 16.20
C ILE A 47 10.26 -2.80 15.35
N ILE A 48 10.08 -3.07 14.06
CA ILE A 48 9.28 -2.20 13.17
C ILE A 48 7.83 -2.14 13.64
N HIS A 49 7.24 -3.29 13.98
CA HIS A 49 5.87 -3.38 14.47
C HIS A 49 5.69 -2.58 15.77
N GLU A 50 6.56 -2.76 16.76
CA GLU A 50 6.57 -1.98 17.99
C GLU A 50 6.73 -0.47 17.73
N LYS A 51 7.64 -0.11 16.82
CA LYS A 51 7.84 1.28 16.42
C LYS A 51 6.56 1.90 15.85
N LEU A 52 5.85 1.20 14.96
CA LEU A 52 4.59 1.66 14.38
C LEU A 52 3.47 1.74 15.42
N PHE A 53 3.42 0.80 16.36
CA PHE A 53 2.43 0.79 17.45
C PHE A 53 2.45 2.08 18.28
N ASN A 54 3.64 2.68 18.48
CA ASN A 54 3.78 3.96 19.17
C ASN A 54 3.12 5.14 18.45
N TYR A 55 2.82 5.01 17.16
CA TYR A 55 2.16 6.04 16.35
C TYR A 55 0.68 5.75 16.08
N THR A 56 0.11 4.69 16.66
CA THR A 56 -1.30 4.30 16.44
C THR A 56 -2.31 5.41 16.77
N HIS A 57 -1.99 6.29 17.71
CA HIS A 57 -2.81 7.46 18.04
C HIS A 57 -2.94 8.46 16.88
N ASN A 58 -2.08 8.40 15.86
CA ASN A 58 -2.14 9.22 14.66
C ASN A 58 -2.83 8.51 13.48
N PHE A 59 -3.25 7.25 13.66
CA PHE A 59 -3.79 6.45 12.56
C PHE A 59 -5.24 6.87 12.29
N LYS A 60 -5.55 7.07 11.00
CA LYS A 60 -6.92 7.22 10.50
C LYS A 60 -7.31 5.95 9.74
N GLU A 61 -8.43 5.99 9.03
CA GLU A 61 -8.99 4.83 8.33
C GLU A 61 -7.99 4.19 7.36
N GLU A 62 -7.17 5.00 6.67
CA GLU A 62 -6.18 4.53 5.72
C GLU A 62 -4.99 3.85 6.38
N GLU A 63 -4.52 4.38 7.51
CA GLU A 63 -3.45 3.78 8.29
C GLU A 63 -3.91 2.49 8.97
N LEU A 64 -5.17 2.45 9.41
CA LEU A 64 -5.76 1.26 10.01
C LEU A 64 -5.83 0.10 9.01
N ALA A 65 -6.26 0.29 7.75
CA ALA A 65 -6.20 -0.86 6.83
C ALA A 65 -4.78 -1.21 6.34
N LEU A 66 -3.83 -0.26 6.36
CA LEU A 66 -2.42 -0.63 6.20
C LEU A 66 -1.97 -1.55 7.35
N LEU A 67 -2.35 -1.24 8.59
CA LEU A 67 -2.08 -2.09 9.74
C LEU A 67 -2.79 -3.45 9.64
N ASP A 68 -4.04 -3.50 9.18
CA ASP A 68 -4.77 -4.75 8.97
C ASP A 68 -4.10 -5.62 7.91
N MET A 69 -3.72 -5.05 6.75
CA MET A 69 -2.96 -5.76 5.72
C MET A 69 -1.61 -6.27 6.24
N PHE A 70 -0.96 -5.51 7.14
CA PHE A 70 0.26 -5.96 7.81
C PHE A 70 -0.02 -7.20 8.68
N GLY A 71 -1.09 -7.16 9.48
CA GLY A 71 -1.53 -8.27 10.34
C GLY A 71 -1.90 -9.53 9.54
N GLU A 72 -2.61 -9.38 8.43
CA GLU A 72 -2.96 -10.49 7.52
C GLU A 72 -1.73 -11.17 6.93
N LEU A 73 -0.68 -10.42 6.59
CA LEU A 73 0.59 -10.98 6.13
C LEU A 73 1.38 -11.65 7.24
N MET A 74 1.36 -11.09 8.46
CA MET A 74 1.96 -11.73 9.63
C MET A 74 1.28 -13.07 9.93
N ALA A 75 -0.05 -13.14 9.83
CA ALA A 75 -0.82 -14.35 10.05
C ALA A 75 -0.58 -15.44 8.99
N GLN A 76 -0.05 -15.07 7.83
CA GLN A 76 0.38 -16.04 6.82
C GLN A 76 1.72 -16.69 7.18
N LEU A 77 2.56 -16.11 8.04
CA LEU A 77 3.83 -16.75 8.40
C LEU A 77 3.61 -17.94 9.33
N ASP A 78 4.14 -19.10 8.92
CA ASP A 78 4.29 -20.22 9.82
C ASP A 78 5.31 -19.88 10.91
N ILE A 79 5.13 -20.46 12.11
CA ILE A 79 6.05 -20.26 13.24
C ILE A 79 7.49 -20.59 12.84
N GLU A 80 7.67 -21.59 11.99
CA GLU A 80 8.99 -22.00 11.49
C GLU A 80 9.63 -20.96 10.56
N ASP A 81 8.83 -20.22 9.79
CA ASP A 81 9.31 -19.16 8.88
C ASP A 81 9.61 -17.85 9.63
N PHE A 82 9.00 -17.65 10.79
CA PHE A 82 9.26 -16.53 11.69
C PHE A 82 10.57 -16.70 12.49
N ASN A 83 11.69 -16.67 11.77
CA ASN A 83 13.03 -16.85 12.33
C ASN A 83 14.02 -15.78 11.79
N ASN A 84 15.26 -15.79 12.29
CA ASN A 84 16.32 -14.86 11.86
C ASN A 84 17.24 -15.41 10.76
N LYS A 85 16.88 -16.50 10.07
CA LYS A 85 17.62 -16.92 8.87
C LYS A 85 17.59 -15.75 7.87
N PRO A 86 18.73 -15.35 7.29
CA PRO A 86 18.76 -14.22 6.36
C PRO A 86 17.80 -14.41 5.18
N LEU A 87 17.27 -13.30 4.66
CA LEU A 87 16.47 -13.29 3.44
C LEU A 87 17.40 -13.26 2.22
N ASP A 88 16.96 -13.93 1.15
CA ASP A 88 17.56 -13.76 -0.17
C ASP A 88 17.25 -12.37 -0.75
N ASN A 89 18.07 -11.91 -1.68
CA ASN A 89 17.95 -10.56 -2.29
C ASN A 89 16.61 -10.32 -3.00
N ASN A 90 15.91 -11.37 -3.43
CA ASN A 90 14.61 -11.27 -4.08
C ASN A 90 13.53 -10.65 -3.17
N TYR A 91 13.72 -10.59 -1.84
CA TYR A 91 12.81 -9.84 -0.94
C TYR A 91 12.68 -8.37 -1.34
N LEU A 92 13.71 -7.77 -1.94
CA LEU A 92 13.68 -6.39 -2.45
C LEU A 92 12.69 -6.24 -3.60
N ALA A 93 12.59 -7.24 -4.49
CA ALA A 93 11.64 -7.18 -5.60
C ALA A 93 10.19 -7.15 -5.07
N TYR A 94 9.90 -7.96 -4.05
CA TYR A 94 8.59 -7.95 -3.39
C TYR A 94 8.35 -6.67 -2.60
N TYR A 95 9.38 -6.10 -1.96
CA TYR A 95 9.30 -4.81 -1.31
C TYR A 95 8.93 -3.69 -2.28
N TYR A 96 9.67 -3.54 -3.38
CA TYR A 96 9.42 -2.47 -4.34
C TYR A 96 8.10 -2.65 -5.06
N GLY A 97 7.76 -3.89 -5.47
CA GLY A 97 6.47 -4.19 -6.07
C GLY A 97 5.31 -3.86 -5.13
N GLN A 98 5.38 -4.27 -3.86
CA GLN A 98 4.33 -3.92 -2.89
C GLN A 98 4.29 -2.42 -2.61
N LYS A 99 5.44 -1.75 -2.45
CA LYS A 99 5.47 -0.31 -2.17
C LYS A 99 4.82 0.49 -3.31
N GLU A 100 5.08 0.10 -4.55
CA GLU A 100 4.44 0.70 -5.73
C GLU A 100 2.93 0.48 -5.71
N THR A 101 2.46 -0.73 -5.37
CA THR A 101 1.01 -0.99 -5.26
C THR A 101 0.33 -0.18 -4.16
N LEU A 102 1.04 0.19 -3.08
CA LEU A 102 0.49 0.93 -1.95
C LEU A 102 0.51 2.46 -2.13
N SER A 103 0.98 2.94 -3.27
CA SER A 103 0.84 4.35 -3.63
C SER A 103 -0.64 4.68 -3.73
N ILE A 104 -1.17 5.41 -2.74
CA ILE A 104 -2.56 5.87 -2.79
C ILE A 104 -2.61 7.18 -3.57
N VAL A 105 -3.59 7.28 -4.45
CA VAL A 105 -3.88 8.46 -5.24
C VAL A 105 -5.31 8.89 -4.97
N GLY A 106 -5.46 10.19 -4.75
CA GLY A 106 -6.74 10.83 -4.61
C GLY A 106 -7.36 11.21 -5.94
N TYR A 107 -8.52 11.84 -5.85
CA TYR A 107 -9.35 12.19 -7.00
C TYR A 107 -8.61 12.95 -8.10
N LYS A 108 -7.78 13.95 -7.76
CA LYS A 108 -7.07 14.75 -8.75
C LYS A 108 -5.93 13.98 -9.42
N GLU A 109 -5.13 13.26 -8.64
CA GLU A 109 -4.03 12.43 -9.15
C GLU A 109 -4.56 11.30 -10.05
N ALA A 110 -5.74 10.76 -9.76
CA ALA A 110 -6.40 9.80 -10.64
C ALA A 110 -6.69 10.39 -12.04
N TYR A 111 -7.11 11.66 -12.15
CA TYR A 111 -7.29 12.31 -13.46
C TYR A 111 -5.96 12.45 -14.19
N GLU A 112 -4.92 12.89 -13.50
CA GLU A 112 -3.58 13.06 -14.07
C GLU A 112 -3.05 11.73 -14.63
N LEU A 113 -3.20 10.64 -13.87
CA LEU A 113 -2.80 9.30 -14.30
C LEU A 113 -3.58 8.81 -15.52
N MET A 114 -4.87 9.13 -15.61
CA MET A 114 -5.72 8.79 -16.76
C MET A 114 -5.45 9.66 -18.00
N GLY A 115 -4.59 10.68 -17.88
CA GLY A 115 -4.36 11.67 -18.95
C GLY A 115 -5.57 12.59 -19.16
N TRP A 116 -6.40 12.78 -18.13
CA TRP A 116 -7.60 13.61 -18.18
C TRP A 116 -7.34 14.97 -17.54
N ASP A 117 -7.89 16.02 -18.16
CA ASP A 117 -7.90 17.33 -17.53
C ASP A 117 -9.01 17.37 -16.45
N TYR A 118 -8.56 17.48 -15.20
CA TYR A 118 -9.43 17.59 -14.03
C TYR A 118 -10.37 18.80 -14.12
N ASN A 119 -9.90 19.95 -14.59
CA ASN A 119 -10.69 21.18 -14.60
C ASN A 119 -11.80 21.16 -15.64
N THR A 120 -11.57 20.53 -16.79
CA THR A 120 -12.60 20.46 -17.86
C THR A 120 -13.57 19.30 -17.68
N ASN A 121 -13.16 18.20 -17.03
CA ASN A 121 -13.94 16.95 -17.00
C ASN A 121 -14.28 16.44 -15.59
N ARG A 122 -14.47 17.33 -14.60
CA ARG A 122 -14.66 16.96 -13.16
C ARG A 122 -15.68 15.87 -12.86
N SER A 123 -16.73 15.72 -13.67
CA SER A 123 -17.80 14.73 -13.45
C SER A 123 -17.54 13.38 -14.13
N MET A 124 -16.49 13.28 -14.94
CA MET A 124 -16.26 12.12 -15.79
C MET A 124 -15.95 10.88 -14.97
N LEU A 125 -15.03 10.98 -14.01
CA LEU A 125 -14.72 9.87 -13.10
C LEU A 125 -15.94 9.45 -12.28
N ASN A 126 -16.75 10.40 -11.78
CA ASN A 126 -18.02 10.08 -11.10
C ASN A 126 -18.99 9.28 -11.98
N THR A 127 -19.05 9.60 -13.27
CA THR A 127 -19.87 8.86 -14.24
C THR A 127 -19.39 7.42 -14.38
N TYR A 128 -18.08 7.21 -14.47
CA TYR A 128 -17.52 5.85 -14.56
C TYR A 128 -17.71 5.07 -13.26
N LEU A 129 -17.55 5.71 -12.10
CA LEU A 129 -17.75 5.08 -10.80
C LEU A 129 -19.19 4.63 -10.62
N LYS A 130 -20.17 5.49 -10.95
CA LYS A 130 -21.59 5.14 -10.89
C LYS A 130 -21.92 3.93 -11.78
N ARG A 131 -21.41 3.93 -13.01
CA ARG A 131 -21.63 2.80 -13.95
C ARG A 131 -20.98 1.50 -13.47
N ALA A 132 -19.78 1.59 -12.89
CA ALA A 132 -19.09 0.44 -12.33
C ALA A 132 -19.86 -0.12 -11.13
N GLU A 133 -20.35 0.75 -10.24
CA GLU A 133 -21.19 0.37 -9.10
C GLU A 133 -22.48 -0.34 -9.54
N GLU A 134 -23.22 0.23 -10.49
CA GLU A 134 -24.44 -0.37 -11.07
C GLU A 134 -24.21 -1.78 -11.66
N LYS A 135 -22.97 -2.05 -12.10
CA LYS A 135 -22.57 -3.32 -12.73
C LYS A 135 -21.78 -4.25 -11.81
N GLY A 136 -21.61 -3.90 -10.53
CA GLY A 136 -20.90 -4.74 -9.57
C GLY A 136 -19.37 -4.72 -9.72
N TRP A 137 -18.78 -3.61 -10.16
CA TRP A 137 -17.33 -3.37 -10.25
C TRP A 137 -16.57 -4.36 -11.15
N PRO A 138 -16.92 -4.48 -12.44
CA PRO A 138 -16.21 -5.37 -13.35
C PRO A 138 -14.78 -4.88 -13.62
N GLU A 139 -13.87 -5.80 -13.94
CA GLU A 139 -12.43 -5.51 -14.12
C GLU A 139 -12.11 -4.54 -15.27
N ASP A 140 -13.00 -4.42 -16.25
CA ASP A 140 -12.86 -3.56 -17.43
C ASP A 140 -13.40 -2.13 -17.20
N MET A 141 -13.85 -1.81 -15.98
CA MET A 141 -14.40 -0.51 -15.61
C MET A 141 -13.58 0.22 -14.54
N ALA A 142 -14.07 1.41 -14.14
CA ALA A 142 -13.43 2.18 -13.09
C ALA A 142 -13.33 1.34 -11.81
N PRO A 143 -12.16 1.31 -11.18
CA PRO A 143 -11.92 0.47 -10.03
C PRO A 143 -12.70 0.97 -8.82
N LYS A 144 -13.14 0.03 -7.98
CA LYS A 144 -13.73 0.34 -6.68
C LYS A 144 -12.71 1.13 -5.84
N PRO A 145 -13.07 2.32 -5.32
CA PRO A 145 -12.22 3.05 -4.40
C PRO A 145 -11.90 2.20 -3.18
N VAL A 146 -10.67 2.33 -2.68
CA VAL A 146 -10.25 1.70 -1.43
C VAL A 146 -10.92 2.43 -0.25
N TYR A 147 -11.05 3.76 -0.36
CA TYR A 147 -11.74 4.62 0.60
C TYR A 147 -12.55 5.70 -0.10
N VAL A 148 -13.57 6.21 0.60
CA VAL A 148 -14.35 7.38 0.19
C VAL A 148 -14.34 8.40 1.32
N LEU A 149 -13.53 9.45 1.17
CA LEU A 149 -13.45 10.55 2.12
C LEU A 149 -14.33 11.72 1.70
N ALA A 150 -14.50 12.70 2.59
CA ALA A 150 -15.12 13.99 2.26
C ALA A 150 -14.36 14.74 1.14
N SER A 151 -13.04 14.54 1.02
CA SER A 151 -12.20 15.10 -0.05
C SER A 151 -12.28 14.33 -1.38
N GLY A 152 -12.96 13.18 -1.40
CA GLY A 152 -13.15 12.32 -2.57
C GLY A 152 -12.62 10.89 -2.37
N PRO A 153 -12.88 10.02 -3.35
CA PRO A 153 -12.39 8.65 -3.33
C PRO A 153 -10.87 8.55 -3.47
N LEU A 154 -10.32 7.51 -2.85
CA LEU A 154 -8.93 7.12 -2.89
C LEU A 154 -8.78 5.77 -3.57
N TRP A 155 -7.74 5.62 -4.38
CA TRP A 155 -7.38 4.36 -5.03
C TRP A 155 -5.93 4.04 -4.77
N TYR A 156 -5.58 2.78 -4.93
CA TYR A 156 -4.22 2.46 -5.26
C TYR A 156 -3.91 2.94 -6.69
N LYS A 157 -2.73 3.51 -6.87
CA LYS A 157 -2.22 3.99 -8.15
C LYS A 157 -2.34 2.93 -9.25
N TYR A 158 -1.98 1.69 -8.93
CA TYR A 158 -2.05 0.57 -9.88
C TYR A 158 -3.48 0.30 -10.37
N GLN A 159 -4.51 0.56 -9.55
CA GLN A 159 -5.91 0.37 -9.98
C GLN A 159 -6.26 1.37 -11.10
N ILE A 160 -5.83 2.62 -10.95
CA ILE A 160 -6.02 3.66 -11.95
C ILE A 160 -5.20 3.38 -13.20
N GLU A 161 -3.94 2.95 -13.06
CA GLU A 161 -3.08 2.60 -14.19
C GLU A 161 -3.62 1.39 -14.96
N LYS A 162 -4.06 0.34 -14.27
CA LYS A 162 -4.72 -0.82 -14.91
C LYS A 162 -5.98 -0.41 -15.67
N PHE A 163 -6.81 0.44 -15.07
CA PHE A 163 -8.02 0.96 -15.73
C PHE A 163 -7.72 1.87 -16.92
N ARG A 164 -6.65 2.68 -16.85
CA ARG A 164 -6.19 3.47 -18.00
C ARG A 164 -5.77 2.55 -19.15
N ASP A 165 -4.99 1.52 -18.83
CA ASP A 165 -4.39 0.66 -19.84
C ASP A 165 -5.38 -0.34 -20.43
N SER A 166 -6.45 -0.73 -19.71
CA SER A 166 -7.56 -1.51 -20.27
C SER A 166 -8.41 -0.76 -21.29
N ARG A 167 -8.25 0.56 -21.39
CA ARG A 167 -8.99 1.43 -22.31
C ARG A 167 -8.25 1.74 -23.60
N LYS A 168 -7.00 1.29 -23.75
CA LYS A 168 -6.19 1.42 -24.96
C LYS A 168 -6.38 0.20 -25.85
#